data_AF-A0A920PNG7-F1
#
_entry.id   AF-A0A920PNG7-F1
#
_cell.length_a   1.000
_cell.length_b   1.000
_cell.length_c   1.000
_cell.angle_alpha   90.00
_cell.angle_beta   90.00
_cell.angle_gamma   90.00
#
_symmetry.space_group_name_H-M   'P 1'
#
loop_
_entity.id
_entity.type
_entity.pdbx_description
1 polymer ?
#
loop_
_entity_poly.entity_id
_entity_poly.type
_entity_poly.pdbx_seq_one_letter_code
_entity_poly.pdbx_strand_id
1 'polypeptide(L)' 'MRSPSDEFEALATISTLGESEREISRRMRMNLLERGADSTPYLIAGSGQGGYDNIIMGPTDRVLEDGDVLIIDTRHHF' A
#
# COMPACT_ATOMS: atom_id res chain seq x y z
N MET A 1 2.74 19.74 11.85
CA MET A 1 2.89 19.42 10.42
C MET A 1 3.35 17.98 10.37
N ARG A 2 2.50 17.05 9.92
CA ARG A 2 2.86 15.61 9.85
C ARG A 2 3.57 15.35 8.53
N SER A 3 4.57 14.48 8.55
CA SER A 3 5.51 14.31 7.45
C SER A 3 5.22 13.02 6.65
N PRO A 4 5.58 12.96 5.36
CA PRO A 4 5.47 11.74 4.55
C PRO A 4 6.17 10.52 5.19
N SER A 5 7.21 10.75 6.00
CA SER A 5 7.93 9.69 6.70
C SER A 5 7.06 8.93 7.71
N ASP A 6 6.12 9.61 8.37
CA ASP A 6 5.22 9.00 9.36
C ASP A 6 4.20 8.03 8.71
N GLU A 7 4.00 8.15 7.40
CA GLU A 7 3.09 7.30 6.61
C GLU A 7 3.81 6.04 6.12
N PHE A 8 5.06 6.16 5.67
CA PHE A 8 5.87 5.02 5.23
C PHE A 8 6.19 4.05 6.37
N GLU A 9 6.43 4.55 7.59
CA GLU A 9 6.62 3.66 8.75
C GLU A 9 5.33 2.91 9.12
N ALA A 10 4.17 3.55 8.98
CA ALA A 10 2.88 2.87 9.17
C ALA A 10 2.68 1.76 8.13
N LEU A 11 3.12 1.99 6.89
CA LEU A 11 3.02 1.05 5.77
C LEU A 11 3.75 -0.27 6.07
N ALA A 12 4.96 -0.21 6.63
CA ALA A 12 5.72 -1.38 7.07
C ALA A 12 5.01 -2.16 8.19
N THR A 13 4.15 -1.50 8.97
CA THR A 13 3.37 -2.14 10.05
C THR A 13 2.03 -2.70 9.53
N ILE A 14 1.55 -2.22 8.38
CA ILE A 14 0.24 -2.54 7.82
C ILE A 14 0.30 -3.76 6.88
N SER A 15 1.42 -3.99 6.19
CA SER A 15 1.59 -5.14 5.29
C SER A 15 1.94 -6.42 6.06
N THR A 16 1.11 -7.45 5.95
CA THR A 16 1.35 -8.77 6.57
C THR A 16 1.38 -9.86 5.52
N LEU A 17 2.23 -10.89 5.71
CA LEU A 17 2.18 -12.11 4.92
C LEU A 17 0.80 -12.77 5.02
N GLY A 18 0.35 -13.42 3.94
CA GLY A 18 -0.96 -14.08 3.89
C GLY A 18 -2.14 -13.13 3.61
N GLU A 19 -1.87 -11.86 3.30
CA GLU A 19 -2.89 -10.87 2.92
C GLU A 19 -2.77 -10.52 1.45
N SER A 20 -3.89 -10.18 0.82
CA SER A 20 -3.86 -9.75 -0.58
C SER A 20 -3.40 -8.31 -0.74
N GLU A 21 -2.87 -7.98 -1.92
CA GLU A 21 -2.56 -6.60 -2.30
C GLU A 21 -3.76 -5.67 -2.05
N ARG A 22 -4.98 -6.13 -2.36
CA ARG A 22 -6.22 -5.39 -2.15
C ARG A 22 -6.52 -5.15 -0.67
N GLU A 23 -6.30 -6.14 0.19
CA GLU A 23 -6.50 -6.03 1.64
C GLU A 23 -5.53 -5.01 2.25
N ILE A 24 -4.25 -5.09 1.88
CA ILE A 24 -3.20 -4.17 2.33
C ILE A 24 -3.50 -2.74 1.84
N SER A 25 -3.87 -2.60 0.57
CA SER A 25 -4.26 -1.31 -0.04
C SER A 25 -5.44 -0.67 0.68
N ARG A 26 -6.46 -1.46 1.06
CA ARG A 26 -7.62 -0.98 1.79
C ARG A 26 -7.24 -0.43 3.17
N ARG A 27 -6.37 -1.13 3.89
CA ARG A 27 -5.92 -0.69 5.22
C ARG A 27 -5.06 0.57 5.15
N MET A 28 -4.18 0.67 4.17
CA MET A 28 -3.39 1.88 3.95
C MET A 28 -4.29 3.08 3.65
N ARG A 29 -5.32 2.89 2.81
CA ARG A 29 -6.33 3.92 2.56
C ARG A 29 -7.02 4.37 3.85
N MET A 30 -7.44 3.44 4.70
CA MET A 30 -8.05 3.75 5.99
C MET A 30 -7.10 4.57 6.87
N ASN A 31 -5.83 4.17 6.95
CA ASN A 31 -4.83 4.88 7.74
C ASN A 31 -4.61 6.32 7.27
N LEU A 32 -4.61 6.55 5.96
CA LEU A 32 -4.47 7.90 5.37
C LEU A 32 -5.68 8.78 5.66
N LEU A 33 -6.90 8.22 5.57
CA LEU A 33 -8.12 8.93 5.93
C LEU A 33 -8.16 9.29 7.42
N GLU A 34 -7.79 8.36 8.30
CA GLU A 34 -7.69 8.62 9.75
C GLU A 34 -6.69 9.73 10.10
N ARG A 35 -5.67 9.91 9.25
CA ARG A 35 -4.66 10.96 9.41
C ARG A 35 -5.09 12.32 8.84
N GLY A 36 -6.26 12.40 8.21
CA GLY A 36 -6.86 13.63 7.72
C GLY A 36 -6.68 13.90 6.23
N ALA A 37 -6.36 12.88 5.42
CA ALA A 37 -6.38 13.05 3.96
C ALA A 37 -7.81 13.29 3.46
N ASP A 38 -8.03 14.38 2.71
CA ASP A 38 -9.35 14.74 2.16
C ASP A 38 -9.87 13.70 1.16
N SER A 39 -8.95 13.14 0.39
CA SER A 39 -9.21 12.04 -0.53
C SER A 39 -7.96 11.24 -0.81
N THR A 40 -8.18 9.97 -1.15
CA THR A 40 -7.14 9.01 -1.51
C THR A 40 -7.38 8.53 -2.94
N PRO A 41 -6.97 9.29 -3.98
CA PRO A 41 -7.46 9.03 -5.33
C PRO A 41 -6.88 7.77 -5.95
N TYR A 42 -5.68 7.33 -5.57
CA TYR A 42 -5.07 6.16 -6.18
C TYR A 42 -4.03 5.54 -5.25
N LEU A 43 -4.25 4.26 -4.91
CA LEU A 43 -3.24 3.42 -4.29
C LEU A 43 -2.98 2.27 -5.25
N ILE A 44 -1.77 2.25 -5.80
CA ILE A 44 -1.26 1.18 -6.65
C ILE A 44 -0.48 0.25 -5.75
N ALA A 45 -0.77 -1.05 -5.80
CA ALA A 45 0.04 -2.05 -5.16
C ALA A 45 0.33 -3.19 -6.13
N GLY A 46 1.55 -3.70 -6.08
CA GLY A 46 1.99 -4.85 -6.86
C GLY A 46 3.05 -5.62 -6.08
N SER A 47 3.02 -6.94 -6.19
CA SER A 47 3.92 -7.84 -5.46
C SER A 47 4.36 -9.03 -6.30
N GLY A 48 5.56 -9.53 -6.01
CA GLY A 48 6.11 -10.72 -6.65
C GLY A 48 7.50 -11.08 -6.15
N GLN A 49 7.92 -12.30 -6.45
CA GLN A 49 9.17 -12.85 -5.97
C GLN A 49 10.35 -12.21 -6.73
N GLY A 50 11.20 -11.48 -6.00
CA GLY A 50 12.30 -10.72 -6.59
C GLY A 50 11.89 -9.41 -7.30
N GLY A 51 10.60 -9.03 -7.26
CA GLY A 51 10.09 -7.82 -7.89
C GLY A 51 8.65 -7.97 -8.38
N TYR A 52 8.12 -6.96 -9.06
CA TYR A 52 6.74 -6.93 -9.56
C TYR A 52 6.74 -6.80 -11.09
N ASP A 53 5.83 -7.51 -11.77
CA ASP A 53 5.75 -7.52 -13.23
C ASP A 53 4.95 -6.35 -13.81
N ASN A 54 4.08 -5.72 -13.02
CA ASN A 54 3.22 -4.63 -13.48
C ASN A 54 2.85 -3.67 -12.32
N ILE A 55 3.00 -2.37 -12.56
CA ILE A 55 2.61 -1.28 -11.63
C ILE A 55 1.43 -0.44 -12.14
N ILE A 56 0.97 -0.70 -13.36
CA ILE A 56 -0.07 0.13 -14.00
C ILE A 56 -1.47 -0.41 -13.66
N MET A 57 -1.55 -1.69 -13.28
CA MET A 57 -2.79 -2.31 -12.82
C MET A 57 -2.91 -2.10 -11.30
N GLY A 58 -4.08 -1.64 -10.85
CA GLY A 58 -4.36 -1.50 -9.42
C GLY A 58 -4.22 -2.83 -8.66
N PRO A 59 -4.33 -2.81 -7.32
CA PRO A 59 -4.14 -3.99 -6.50
C PRO A 59 -5.01 -5.18 -6.94
N THR A 60 -4.41 -6.35 -6.97
CA THR A 60 -5.05 -7.61 -7.32
C THR A 60 -5.42 -8.42 -6.07
N ASP A 61 -5.94 -9.63 -6.28
CA ASP A 61 -6.21 -10.58 -5.20
C ASP A 61 -4.98 -11.48 -4.91
N ARG A 62 -3.82 -11.18 -5.48
CA ARG A 62 -2.56 -11.88 -5.16
C ARG A 62 -2.23 -11.72 -3.69
N VAL A 63 -1.93 -12.84 -3.04
CA VAL A 63 -1.54 -12.92 -1.63
C VAL A 63 -0.03 -12.76 -1.52
N LEU A 64 0.43 -11.98 -0.54
CA LEU A 64 1.86 -11.84 -0.27
C LEU A 64 2.43 -13.12 0.36
N GLU A 65 3.54 -13.57 -0.20
CA GLU A 65 4.35 -14.70 0.20
C GLU A 65 5.75 -14.25 0.65
N ASP A 66 6.46 -15.14 1.35
CA ASP A 66 7.82 -14.85 1.79
C ASP A 66 8.77 -14.64 0.60
N GLY A 67 9.62 -13.61 0.67
CA GLY A 67 10.50 -13.21 -0.42
C GLY A 67 9.86 -12.33 -1.50
N ASP A 68 8.59 -11.96 -1.34
CA ASP A 68 7.96 -10.96 -2.20
C ASP A 68 8.49 -9.55 -1.93
N VAL A 69 8.60 -8.76 -2.99
CA VAL A 69 8.79 -7.31 -2.90
C VAL A 69 7.45 -6.64 -3.18
N LEU A 70 6.91 -5.96 -2.17
CA LEU A 70 5.71 -5.13 -2.28
C LEU A 70 6.08 -3.70 -2.64
N ILE A 71 5.46 -3.15 -3.69
CA ILE A 71 5.46 -1.71 -3.94
C ILE A 71 4.08 -1.13 -3.62
N ILE A 72 4.07 0.07 -3.03
CA ILE A 72 2.88 0.91 -2.90
C ILE A 72 3.20 2.31 -3.42
N ASP A 73 2.46 2.76 -4.45
CA ASP A 73 2.45 4.17 -4.90
C ASP A 73 1.13 4.81 -4.49
N THR A 74 1.24 5.95 -3.81
CA THR A 74 0.18 6.57 -3.06
C THR A 74 0.27 8.08 -3.29
N ARG A 75 -0.79 8.70 -3.87
CA ARG A 75 -0.87 10.16 -4.03
C ARG A 75 -2.06 10.69 -3.27
N HIS A 76 -1.83 11.65 -2.37
CA HIS A 76 -2.81 12.16 -1.42
C HIS A 76 -2.64 13.67 -1.24
N HIS A 77 -3.74 14.36 -0.99
CA HIS A 77 -3.73 15.77 -0.56
C HIS A 77 -4.29 15.84 0.87
N PHE A 78 -3.64 16.68 1.69
CA PHE A 78 -4.06 17.04 3.04
C PHE A 78 -4.77 18.39 3.05
#